data_AF-A0A0Q9EBJ0-F1
#
_entry.id   AF-A0A0Q9EBJ0-F1
#
_cell.length_a   1.000
_cell.length_b   1.000
_cell.length_c   1.000
_cell.angle_alpha   90.00
_cell.angle_beta   90.00
_cell.angle_gamma   90.00
#
_symmetry.space_group_name_H-M   'P 1'
#
loop_
_entity.id
_entity.type
_entity.pdbx_description
1 polymer ?
#
loop_
_entity_poly.entity_id
_entity_poly.type
_entity_poly.pdbx_seq_one_letter_code
_entity_poly.pdbx_strand_id
1 'polypeptide(L)'
;MNDSTSANDGRHDFDFFHGRWTIRNERLRERLAGSTDWEVFEASQRCEPILGGLGNVDDFVSDWGRPGSAEKFLGMTLRLFNPETRQWSLYWAGNHDGVLEPPVVGAFKDGVGTFVGAAEHEGRPVLAKFTWDQISANAAHWHQAFSADGGKTWETNWHMWMRRIDESGRLVHDDAVIELRQYTMNPGRRDDLIGLFEREFIETQEAVGIHVIGQFRDLDGPDRYVWVRGFPGMRERAAALNSFYSGPVWQRHREAANATLLDNDDVLLLKPARPGSGFPPAPAARAPVGASQLPEAVYVAGICSLNAPAEDGFGELFDSAFAPLLRASGAELVATYLTDPSENSFPRLPVREGERVFVWFARYADEDHWANATRALNLDPRWRDVLVEAMLGDLAAAPVLLRLGPVVRSELADADAPRKAAAATVARAMAMAAAVGDPRHGRDSDTELAVAS
;
A
#
# COMPACT_ATOMS: atom_id res chain seq x y z
N MET A 1 2.93 -15.40 -44.68
CA MET A 1 3.87 -14.29 -45.00
C MET A 1 4.09 -13.55 -43.72
N ASN A 2 5.36 -13.33 -43.40
CA ASN A 2 5.89 -12.84 -42.13
C ASN A 2 5.18 -11.57 -41.64
N ASP A 3 4.61 -11.61 -40.44
CA ASP A 3 4.34 -10.39 -39.67
C ASP A 3 5.61 -10.09 -38.88
N SER A 4 6.51 -9.36 -39.53
CA SER A 4 7.66 -8.72 -38.92
C SER A 4 7.17 -7.83 -37.79
N THR A 5 7.59 -8.11 -36.55
CA THR A 5 7.70 -7.17 -35.42
C THR A 5 7.13 -5.79 -35.73
N SER A 6 5.89 -5.53 -35.33
CA SER A 6 5.28 -4.21 -35.38
C SER A 6 6.28 -3.20 -34.83
N ALA A 7 6.80 -2.33 -35.71
CA ALA A 7 7.73 -1.30 -35.29
C ALA A 7 7.02 -0.46 -34.22
N ASN A 8 7.60 -0.38 -33.01
CA ASN A 8 7.07 0.45 -31.94
C ASN A 8 7.13 1.91 -32.39
N ASP A 9 6.00 2.47 -32.83
CA ASP A 9 5.89 3.84 -33.32
C ASP A 9 5.50 4.84 -32.24
N GLY A 10 5.38 4.38 -30.99
CA GLY A 10 5.05 5.19 -29.81
C GLY A 10 3.56 5.23 -29.46
N ARG A 11 2.68 4.61 -30.26
CA ARG A 11 1.23 4.63 -30.00
C ARG A 11 0.79 3.89 -28.72
N HIS A 12 1.68 3.06 -28.16
CA HIS A 12 1.44 2.27 -26.94
C HIS A 12 2.19 2.84 -25.72
N ASP A 13 2.84 4.00 -25.86
CA ASP A 13 3.71 4.52 -24.80
C ASP A 13 2.96 4.87 -23.50
N PHE A 14 1.64 5.12 -23.58
CA PHE A 14 0.79 5.35 -22.40
C PHE A 14 0.01 4.11 -21.93
N ASP A 15 0.21 2.93 -22.53
CA ASP A 15 -0.57 1.74 -22.18
C ASP A 15 -0.36 1.32 -20.72
N PHE A 16 0.81 1.64 -20.14
CA PHE A 16 1.08 1.43 -18.72
C PHE A 16 0.06 2.14 -17.83
N PHE A 17 -0.52 3.24 -18.30
CA PHE A 17 -1.35 4.12 -17.49
C PHE A 17 -2.81 3.68 -17.40
N HIS A 18 -3.26 2.77 -18.28
CA HIS A 18 -4.64 2.26 -18.24
C HIS A 18 -4.97 1.62 -16.89
N GLY A 19 -6.20 1.82 -16.40
CA GLY A 19 -6.68 1.31 -15.11
C GLY A 19 -6.82 2.39 -14.05
N ARG A 20 -6.80 1.99 -12.77
CA ARG A 20 -7.05 2.88 -11.62
C ARG A 20 -5.78 3.17 -10.84
N TRP A 21 -5.69 4.38 -10.33
CA TRP A 21 -4.54 4.92 -9.63
C TRP A 21 -4.97 5.74 -8.42
N THR A 22 -4.22 5.64 -7.34
CA THR A 22 -4.16 6.66 -6.29
C THR A 22 -2.94 7.56 -6.53
N ILE A 23 -3.06 8.84 -6.22
CA ILE A 23 -2.07 9.86 -6.58
C ILE A 23 -1.79 10.75 -5.39
N ARG A 24 -0.53 10.73 -4.93
CA ARG A 24 -0.01 11.76 -4.03
C ARG A 24 0.46 12.95 -4.84
N ASN A 25 -0.04 14.14 -4.51
CA ASN A 25 0.34 15.38 -5.14
C ASN A 25 1.20 16.23 -4.20
N GLU A 26 2.25 16.83 -4.76
CA GLU A 26 2.93 17.98 -4.17
C GLU A 26 2.95 19.11 -5.18
N ARG A 27 2.30 20.23 -4.88
CA ARG A 27 2.19 21.38 -5.78
C ARG A 27 2.69 22.65 -5.10
N LEU A 28 3.40 23.51 -5.82
CA LEU A 28 3.79 24.82 -5.27
C LEU A 28 2.57 25.71 -5.08
N ARG A 29 2.47 26.34 -3.90
CA ARG A 29 1.42 27.33 -3.62
C ARG A 29 1.55 28.57 -4.51
N GLU A 30 2.77 29.05 -4.68
CA GLU A 30 3.11 30.18 -5.54
C GLU A 30 4.14 29.73 -6.58
N ARG A 31 3.92 30.11 -7.84
CA ARG A 31 4.70 29.63 -8.99
C ARG A 31 5.40 30.81 -9.64
N LEU A 32 6.63 30.58 -10.12
CA LEU A 32 7.52 31.58 -10.71
C LEU A 32 7.83 32.74 -9.75
N ALA A 33 7.83 32.45 -8.46
CA ALA A 33 8.05 33.39 -7.37
C ALA A 33 9.26 33.01 -6.48
N GLY A 34 9.97 31.93 -6.83
CA GLY A 34 11.04 31.39 -5.98
C GLY A 34 10.51 30.71 -4.71
N SER A 35 9.25 30.28 -4.72
CA SER A 35 8.61 29.63 -3.59
C SER A 35 9.17 28.23 -3.35
N THR A 36 9.22 27.85 -2.08
CA THR A 36 9.52 26.48 -1.64
C THR A 36 8.38 25.92 -0.78
N ASP A 37 7.21 26.56 -0.80
CA ASP A 37 6.03 26.13 -0.05
C ASP A 37 5.15 25.22 -0.91
N TRP A 38 5.10 23.96 -0.53
CA TRP A 38 4.38 22.89 -1.23
C TRP A 38 3.10 22.54 -0.49
N GLU A 39 1.97 22.58 -1.19
CA GLU A 39 0.73 21.98 -0.74
C GLU A 39 0.67 20.50 -1.14
N VAL A 40 0.20 19.68 -0.21
CA VAL A 40 0.12 18.22 -0.34
C VAL A 40 -1.34 17.82 -0.37
N PHE A 41 -1.73 16.96 -1.31
CA PHE A 41 -3.07 16.39 -1.35
C PHE A 41 -3.11 15.05 -2.09
N GLU A 42 -4.15 14.26 -1.82
CA GLU A 42 -4.38 12.98 -2.48
C GLU A 42 -5.43 13.11 -3.57
N ALA A 43 -5.33 12.29 -4.61
CA ALA A 43 -6.30 12.19 -5.69
C ALA A 43 -6.45 10.73 -6.16
N SER A 44 -7.54 10.46 -6.86
CA SER A 44 -7.76 9.18 -7.55
C SER A 44 -7.99 9.44 -9.03
N GLN A 45 -7.64 8.46 -9.84
CA GLN A 45 -7.64 8.58 -11.29
C GLN A 45 -7.91 7.23 -11.95
N ARG A 46 -8.70 7.24 -13.02
CA ARG A 46 -8.98 6.12 -13.90
C ARG A 46 -8.67 6.53 -15.33
N CYS A 47 -7.77 5.80 -15.98
CA CYS A 47 -7.41 6.01 -17.37
C CYS A 47 -7.96 4.87 -18.26
N GLU A 48 -8.57 5.23 -19.38
CA GLU A 48 -9.13 4.29 -20.35
C GLU A 48 -8.62 4.58 -21.77
N PRO A 49 -8.28 3.53 -22.54
CA PRO A 49 -7.96 3.68 -23.96
C PRO A 49 -9.21 4.06 -24.75
N ILE A 50 -9.02 4.89 -25.78
CA ILE A 50 -10.05 5.30 -26.72
C ILE A 50 -9.56 5.11 -28.16
N LEU A 51 -10.47 5.24 -29.13
CA LEU A 51 -10.15 5.27 -30.56
C LEU A 51 -9.31 4.07 -31.06
N GLY A 52 -9.53 2.88 -30.47
CA GLY A 52 -8.78 1.68 -30.84
C GLY A 52 -7.29 1.74 -30.52
N GLY A 53 -6.90 2.49 -29.48
CA GLY A 53 -5.51 2.64 -29.02
C GLY A 53 -4.80 3.88 -29.56
N LEU A 54 -5.48 4.76 -30.31
CA LEU A 54 -4.92 6.05 -30.75
C LEU A 54 -5.09 7.18 -29.73
N GLY A 55 -5.63 6.88 -28.56
CA GLY A 55 -5.77 7.85 -27.48
C GLY A 55 -6.09 7.19 -26.15
N ASN A 56 -6.05 7.99 -25.09
CA ASN A 56 -6.65 7.64 -23.80
C ASN A 56 -7.29 8.88 -23.16
N VAL A 57 -8.20 8.63 -22.22
CA VAL A 57 -8.79 9.65 -21.37
C VAL A 57 -8.65 9.23 -19.91
N ASP A 58 -8.38 10.18 -19.03
CA ASP A 58 -8.48 9.95 -17.59
C ASP A 58 -9.39 10.93 -16.88
N ASP A 59 -9.91 10.51 -15.73
CA ASP A 59 -10.42 11.42 -14.71
C ASP A 59 -9.35 11.70 -13.65
N PHE A 60 -9.47 12.86 -12.99
CA PHE A 60 -8.68 13.23 -11.83
C PHE A 60 -9.65 13.76 -10.77
N VAL A 61 -9.73 13.08 -9.63
CA VAL A 61 -10.68 13.40 -8.57
C VAL A 61 -9.92 13.60 -7.26
N SER A 62 -10.04 14.79 -6.67
CA SER A 62 -9.48 15.08 -5.36
C SER A 62 -10.50 15.77 -4.46
N ASP A 63 -10.47 15.45 -3.17
CA ASP A 63 -11.20 16.19 -2.13
C ASP A 63 -10.54 17.55 -1.81
N TRP A 64 -9.32 17.79 -2.30
CA TRP A 64 -8.71 19.10 -2.29
C TRP A 64 -9.54 20.05 -3.17
N GLY A 65 -9.97 21.17 -2.59
CA GLY A 65 -10.61 22.27 -3.33
C GLY A 65 -9.58 23.35 -3.66
N ARG A 66 -9.81 24.09 -4.75
CA ARG A 66 -9.04 25.30 -5.02
C ARG A 66 -9.18 26.27 -3.82
N PRO A 67 -8.15 27.06 -3.48
CA PRO A 67 -8.27 28.09 -2.45
C PRO A 67 -9.53 28.96 -2.67
N GLY A 68 -10.40 28.99 -1.67
CA GLY A 68 -11.68 29.74 -1.74
C GLY A 68 -12.86 29.00 -2.35
N SER A 69 -12.72 27.74 -2.77
CA SER A 69 -13.81 26.88 -3.24
C SER A 69 -14.14 25.77 -2.24
N ALA A 70 -15.43 25.52 -2.04
CA ALA A 70 -15.92 24.35 -1.29
C ALA A 70 -16.11 23.11 -2.19
N GLU A 71 -15.92 23.26 -3.51
CA GLU A 71 -16.06 22.17 -4.46
C GLU A 71 -14.78 21.35 -4.57
N LYS A 72 -14.95 20.05 -4.81
CA LYS A 72 -13.87 19.12 -5.14
C LYS A 72 -13.14 19.56 -6.39
N PHE A 73 -11.84 19.31 -6.46
CA PHE A 73 -11.09 19.50 -7.69
C PHE A 73 -11.28 18.29 -8.60
N LEU A 74 -11.93 18.53 -9.74
CA LEU A 74 -12.14 17.53 -10.78
C LEU A 74 -11.42 17.98 -12.04
N GLY A 75 -10.74 17.04 -12.68
CA GLY A 75 -10.13 17.26 -13.98
C GLY A 75 -10.16 16.02 -14.84
N MET A 76 -9.68 16.19 -16.07
CA MET A 76 -9.49 15.11 -17.01
C MET A 76 -8.34 15.44 -17.95
N THR A 77 -7.62 14.41 -18.38
CA THR A 77 -6.67 14.54 -19.50
C THR A 77 -7.15 13.72 -20.68
N LEU A 78 -7.30 14.36 -21.85
CA LEU A 78 -7.42 13.68 -23.13
C LEU A 78 -6.05 13.60 -23.80
N ARG A 79 -5.59 12.39 -24.13
CA ARG A 79 -4.33 12.17 -24.88
C ARG A 79 -4.62 11.57 -26.23
N LEU A 80 -4.05 12.16 -27.28
CA LEU A 80 -4.23 11.70 -28.66
C LEU A 80 -2.86 11.50 -29.31
N PHE A 81 -2.67 10.33 -29.93
CA PHE A 81 -1.48 10.02 -30.71
C PHE A 81 -1.69 10.39 -32.18
N ASN A 82 -0.72 11.08 -32.78
CA ASN A 82 -0.69 11.37 -34.21
C ASN A 82 0.26 10.39 -34.94
N PRO A 83 -0.25 9.48 -35.78
CA PRO A 83 0.59 8.51 -36.50
C PRO A 83 1.58 9.12 -37.50
N GLU A 84 1.31 10.31 -38.02
CA GLU A 84 2.18 10.99 -38.97
C GLU A 84 3.39 11.61 -38.28
N THR A 85 3.17 12.33 -37.18
CA THR A 85 4.24 12.99 -36.42
C THR A 85 4.90 12.08 -35.38
N ARG A 86 4.24 10.97 -35.03
CA ARG A 86 4.62 10.05 -33.94
C ARG A 86 4.75 10.76 -32.59
N GLN A 87 3.82 11.66 -32.32
CA GLN A 87 3.76 12.43 -31.09
C GLN A 87 2.38 12.32 -30.46
N TRP A 88 2.35 12.48 -29.14
CA TRP A 88 1.14 12.64 -28.36
C TRP A 88 0.88 14.11 -28.07
N SER A 89 -0.41 14.48 -28.11
CA SER A 89 -0.94 15.73 -27.59
C SER A 89 -1.73 15.44 -26.32
N LEU A 90 -1.45 16.16 -25.23
CA LEU A 90 -2.13 16.03 -23.94
C LEU A 90 -2.93 17.29 -23.66
N TYR A 91 -4.25 17.17 -23.58
CA TYR A 91 -5.19 18.26 -23.31
C TYR A 91 -5.77 18.09 -21.90
N TRP A 92 -5.63 19.11 -21.06
CA TRP A 92 -6.24 19.16 -19.74
C TRP A 92 -7.59 19.89 -19.79
N ALA A 93 -8.55 19.46 -18.99
CA ALA A 93 -9.75 20.23 -18.65
C ALA A 93 -10.06 20.07 -17.16
N GLY A 94 -10.57 21.13 -16.53
CA GLY A 94 -10.98 21.11 -15.12
C GLY A 94 -12.41 21.61 -14.91
N ASN A 95 -13.04 21.24 -13.80
CA ASN A 95 -14.42 21.65 -13.48
C ASN A 95 -14.63 23.15 -13.24
N HIS A 96 -13.56 23.95 -13.20
CA HIS A 96 -13.66 25.39 -13.06
C HIS A 96 -14.22 26.13 -14.29
N ASP A 97 -14.07 25.54 -15.48
CA ASP A 97 -14.49 26.15 -16.75
C ASP A 97 -14.96 25.13 -17.80
N GLY A 98 -14.55 23.86 -17.69
CA GLY A 98 -14.93 22.78 -18.61
C GLY A 98 -14.31 22.93 -20.01
N VAL A 99 -13.18 23.65 -20.13
CA VAL A 99 -12.52 23.92 -21.41
C VAL A 99 -11.28 23.04 -21.57
N LEU A 100 -11.07 22.49 -22.77
CA LEU A 100 -9.80 21.86 -23.13
C LEU A 100 -8.74 22.94 -23.33
N GLU A 101 -7.74 22.97 -22.46
CA GLU A 101 -6.60 23.86 -22.54
C GLU A 101 -5.72 23.53 -23.77
N PRO A 102 -4.92 24.50 -24.26
CA PRO A 102 -3.91 24.23 -25.28
C PRO A 102 -3.04 23.03 -24.89
N PRO A 103 -2.74 22.10 -25.83
CA PRO A 103 -2.06 20.88 -25.47
C PRO A 103 -0.57 21.11 -25.23
N VAL A 104 0.02 20.26 -24.39
CA VAL A 104 1.45 19.96 -24.49
C VAL A 104 1.66 18.81 -25.48
N VAL A 105 2.72 18.89 -26.28
CA VAL A 105 3.00 17.92 -27.35
C VAL A 105 4.40 17.33 -27.19
N GLY A 106 4.55 16.04 -27.47
CA GLY A 106 5.81 15.33 -27.24
C GLY A 106 5.75 13.83 -27.50
N ALA A 107 6.75 13.11 -27.03
CA ALA A 107 6.87 11.66 -27.19
C ALA A 107 7.69 11.06 -26.05
N PHE A 108 7.68 9.74 -25.94
CA PHE A 108 8.60 9.03 -25.06
C PHE A 108 9.92 8.76 -25.77
N LYS A 109 10.99 8.80 -24.97
CA LYS A 109 12.32 8.37 -25.36
C LYS A 109 13.00 7.74 -24.17
N ASP A 110 13.54 6.54 -24.34
CA ASP A 110 14.28 5.79 -23.31
C ASP A 110 13.48 5.67 -21.99
N GLY A 111 12.16 5.47 -22.09
CA GLY A 111 11.26 5.33 -20.94
C GLY A 111 10.82 6.64 -20.27
N VAL A 112 11.25 7.80 -20.80
CA VAL A 112 10.87 9.12 -20.30
C VAL A 112 9.99 9.84 -21.31
N GLY A 113 8.80 10.25 -20.89
CA GLY A 113 7.88 11.06 -21.69
C GLY A 113 8.15 12.53 -21.44
N THR A 114 8.38 13.34 -22.48
CA THR A 114 8.54 14.80 -22.34
C THR A 114 7.62 15.52 -23.32
N PHE A 115 6.75 16.39 -22.79
CA PHE A 115 5.74 17.12 -23.55
C PHE A 115 5.82 18.61 -23.23
N VAL A 116 5.83 19.45 -24.26
CA VAL A 116 5.95 20.91 -24.10
C VAL A 116 4.83 21.62 -24.86
N GLY A 117 4.28 22.67 -24.26
CA GLY A 117 3.21 23.48 -24.87
C GLY A 117 3.15 24.88 -24.28
N ALA A 118 2.39 25.74 -24.94
CA ALA A 118 2.07 27.07 -24.42
C ALA A 118 1.04 26.94 -23.30
N ALA A 119 1.21 27.72 -22.23
CA ALA A 119 0.27 27.83 -21.13
C ALA A 119 0.18 29.29 -20.66
N GLU A 120 -0.76 29.57 -19.76
CA GLU A 120 -0.89 30.86 -19.10
C GLU A 120 -0.78 30.67 -17.59
N HIS A 121 -0.02 31.54 -16.93
CA HIS A 121 0.02 31.63 -15.48
C HIS A 121 -0.22 33.08 -15.06
N GLU A 122 -1.35 33.34 -14.38
CA GLU A 122 -1.75 34.68 -13.91
C GLU A 122 -1.78 35.74 -15.04
N GLY A 123 -2.40 35.43 -16.18
CA GLY A 123 -2.48 36.36 -17.32
C GLY A 123 -1.16 36.51 -18.09
N ARG A 124 -0.11 35.78 -17.73
CA ARG A 124 1.20 35.83 -18.40
C ARG A 124 1.44 34.56 -19.22
N PRO A 125 1.82 34.69 -20.51
CA PRO A 125 2.24 33.54 -21.32
C PRO A 125 3.47 32.86 -20.72
N VAL A 126 3.42 31.55 -20.59
CA VAL A 126 4.53 30.69 -20.14
C VAL A 126 4.61 29.45 -21.03
N LEU A 127 5.71 28.71 -20.95
CA LEU A 127 5.75 27.32 -21.44
C LEU A 127 5.50 26.36 -20.29
N ALA A 128 4.67 25.35 -20.53
CA ALA A 128 4.52 24.20 -19.66
C ALA A 128 5.30 23.01 -20.21
N LYS A 129 5.94 22.25 -19.32
CA LYS A 129 6.61 20.99 -19.64
C LYS A 129 6.11 19.91 -18.69
N PHE A 130 5.53 18.86 -19.25
CA PHE A 130 5.14 17.66 -18.52
C PHE A 130 6.18 16.59 -18.75
N THR A 131 6.61 15.94 -17.67
CA THR A 131 7.58 14.85 -17.72
C THR A 131 7.00 13.64 -17.03
N TRP A 132 7.10 12.47 -17.67
CA TRP A 132 6.75 11.18 -17.11
C TRP A 132 8.01 10.36 -16.96
N ASP A 133 8.30 9.89 -15.74
CA ASP A 133 9.45 9.05 -15.43
C ASP A 133 9.12 8.03 -14.33
N GLN A 134 10.11 7.21 -13.97
CA GLN A 134 10.00 6.16 -12.93
C GLN A 134 8.78 5.24 -13.15
N ILE A 135 8.54 4.90 -14.42
CA ILE A 135 7.39 4.11 -14.85
C ILE A 135 7.65 2.62 -14.63
N SER A 136 6.67 1.94 -14.05
CA SER A 136 6.58 0.50 -13.92
C SER A 136 5.15 0.04 -14.17
N ALA A 137 4.89 -1.26 -14.03
CA ALA A 137 3.52 -1.78 -14.11
C ALA A 137 2.58 -1.15 -13.06
N ASN A 138 3.08 -0.81 -11.87
CA ASN A 138 2.27 -0.44 -10.70
C ASN A 138 2.60 0.93 -10.08
N ALA A 139 3.51 1.68 -10.71
CA ALA A 139 3.93 3.01 -10.28
C ALA A 139 4.31 3.89 -11.47
N ALA A 140 4.06 5.19 -11.36
CA ALA A 140 4.55 6.21 -12.29
C ALA A 140 4.75 7.53 -11.56
N HIS A 141 5.69 8.35 -12.03
CA HIS A 141 5.88 9.71 -11.56
C HIS A 141 5.66 10.68 -12.72
N TRP A 142 4.83 11.68 -12.47
CA TRP A 142 4.60 12.79 -13.37
C TRP A 142 5.01 14.07 -12.69
N HIS A 143 5.64 14.98 -13.43
CA HIS A 143 5.89 16.32 -12.92
C HIS A 143 5.75 17.41 -13.99
N GLN A 144 5.30 18.57 -13.55
CA GLN A 144 5.14 19.78 -14.35
C GLN A 144 6.20 20.81 -14.00
N ALA A 145 6.72 21.48 -15.03
CA ALA A 145 7.53 22.67 -14.89
C ALA A 145 7.03 23.81 -15.78
N PHE A 146 7.20 25.05 -15.30
CA PHE A 146 6.93 26.27 -16.05
C PHE A 146 8.20 27.01 -16.43
N SER A 147 8.16 27.70 -17.56
CA SER A 147 9.22 28.58 -18.03
C SER A 147 8.67 29.93 -18.49
N ALA A 148 9.25 31.02 -18.00
CA ALA A 148 8.89 32.39 -18.36
C ALA A 148 9.87 33.03 -19.38
N ASP A 149 10.94 32.33 -19.78
CA ASP A 149 12.04 32.86 -20.60
C ASP A 149 12.24 32.12 -21.92
N GLY A 150 11.17 31.45 -22.39
CA GLY A 150 11.17 30.69 -23.64
C GLY A 150 11.88 29.33 -23.52
N GLY A 151 11.89 28.73 -22.33
CA GLY A 151 12.41 27.39 -22.09
C GLY A 151 13.89 27.34 -21.70
N LYS A 152 14.52 28.48 -21.39
CA LYS A 152 15.92 28.52 -20.97
C LYS A 152 16.06 28.06 -19.52
N THR A 153 15.11 28.45 -18.67
CA THR A 153 15.01 28.00 -17.28
C THR A 153 13.62 27.40 -17.01
N TRP A 154 13.55 26.46 -16.06
CA TRP A 154 12.34 25.72 -15.72
C TRP A 154 12.18 25.61 -14.20
N GLU A 155 11.00 25.97 -13.69
CA GLU A 155 10.61 25.76 -12.29
C GLU A 155 9.63 24.59 -12.21
N THR A 156 10.08 23.45 -11.66
CA THR A 156 9.18 22.34 -11.34
C THR A 156 8.24 22.78 -10.23
N ASN A 157 6.94 22.69 -10.49
CA ASN A 157 5.92 23.25 -9.61
C ASN A 157 4.79 22.29 -9.26
N TRP A 158 4.81 21.07 -9.79
CA TRP A 158 3.86 20.03 -9.41
C TRP A 158 4.48 18.66 -9.64
N HIS A 159 4.40 17.81 -8.63
CA HIS A 159 4.71 16.39 -8.66
C HIS A 159 3.45 15.56 -8.39
N MET A 160 3.34 14.45 -9.10
CA MET A 160 2.34 13.41 -8.90
C MET A 160 3.03 12.06 -8.83
N TRP A 161 2.90 11.37 -7.70
CA TRP A 161 3.31 9.99 -7.56
C TRP A 161 2.09 9.10 -7.59
N MET A 162 2.02 8.25 -8.61
CA MET A 162 0.86 7.44 -8.92
C MET A 162 1.15 5.99 -8.54
N ARG A 163 0.23 5.37 -7.79
CA ARG A 163 0.26 3.94 -7.46
C ARG A 163 -1.00 3.25 -7.96
N ARG A 164 -0.81 2.11 -8.64
CA ARG A 164 -1.93 1.35 -9.19
C ARG A 164 -2.77 0.79 -8.05
N ILE A 165 -4.10 0.90 -8.22
CA ILE A 165 -5.07 0.25 -7.34
C ILE A 165 -5.96 -0.68 -8.15
N ASP A 166 -6.48 -1.71 -7.49
CA ASP A 166 -7.46 -2.61 -8.09
C ASP A 166 -8.90 -2.06 -8.01
N GLU A 167 -9.87 -2.85 -8.45
CA GLU A 167 -11.30 -2.44 -8.43
C GLU A 167 -11.85 -2.20 -7.02
N SER A 168 -11.22 -2.77 -5.99
CA SER A 168 -11.58 -2.61 -4.58
C SER A 168 -10.80 -1.48 -3.90
N GLY A 169 -9.99 -0.73 -4.65
CA GLY A 169 -9.17 0.37 -4.12
C GLY A 169 -7.92 -0.09 -3.36
N ARG A 170 -7.51 -1.35 -3.51
CA ARG A 170 -6.31 -1.90 -2.88
C ARG A 170 -5.08 -1.59 -3.71
N LEU A 171 -3.96 -1.28 -3.07
CA LEU A 171 -2.69 -1.12 -3.77
C LEU A 171 -2.33 -2.42 -4.48
N VAL A 172 -1.93 -2.30 -5.75
CA VAL A 172 -1.31 -3.39 -6.49
C VAL A 172 0.19 -3.29 -6.28
N HIS A 173 0.78 -4.36 -5.76
CA HIS A 173 2.21 -4.41 -5.46
C HIS A 173 2.77 -5.81 -5.70
N ASP A 174 4.08 -5.85 -6.00
CA ASP A 174 4.88 -7.05 -6.12
C ASP A 174 5.98 -6.99 -5.04
N ASP A 175 5.89 -7.84 -4.03
CA ASP A 175 6.83 -7.85 -2.90
C ASP A 175 7.88 -8.95 -3.06
N ALA A 176 8.76 -8.79 -4.05
CA ALA A 176 9.86 -9.73 -4.31
C ALA A 176 10.88 -9.76 -3.17
N VAL A 177 11.06 -8.62 -2.48
CA VAL A 177 11.89 -8.48 -1.29
C VAL A 177 11.09 -7.73 -0.22
N ILE A 178 11.13 -8.20 1.01
CA ILE A 178 10.54 -7.53 2.18
C ILE A 178 11.60 -7.25 3.25
N GLU A 179 11.31 -6.26 4.09
CA GLU A 179 12.01 -6.04 5.34
C GLU A 179 11.07 -6.35 6.50
N LEU A 180 11.44 -7.31 7.35
CA LEU A 180 10.84 -7.47 8.67
C LEU A 180 11.65 -6.65 9.67
N ARG A 181 11.07 -5.54 10.14
CA ARG A 181 11.72 -4.54 10.98
C ARG A 181 11.20 -4.65 12.40
N GLN A 182 12.11 -4.75 13.37
CA GLN A 182 11.79 -4.98 14.77
C GLN A 182 12.42 -3.87 15.62
N TYR A 183 11.69 -2.80 15.86
CA TYR A 183 12.23 -1.65 16.59
C TYR A 183 12.09 -1.82 18.09
N THR A 184 13.13 -1.43 18.82
CA THR A 184 13.07 -1.21 20.25
C THR A 184 12.84 0.28 20.50
N MET A 185 11.79 0.58 21.23
CA MET A 185 11.33 1.94 21.52
C MET A 185 11.88 2.42 22.85
N ASN A 186 12.00 3.74 23.02
CA ASN A 186 12.11 4.31 24.35
C ASN A 186 10.85 3.96 25.17
N PRO A 187 10.96 3.73 26.49
CA PRO A 187 9.85 3.29 27.32
C PRO A 187 8.58 4.14 27.15
N GLY A 188 7.46 3.49 26.82
CA GLY A 188 6.15 4.13 26.64
C GLY A 188 6.00 4.96 25.36
N ARG A 189 7.00 4.97 24.45
CA ARG A 189 6.99 5.79 23.22
C ARG A 189 6.51 5.04 21.97
N ARG A 190 6.13 3.76 22.10
CA ARG A 190 5.65 2.94 20.96
C ARG A 190 4.47 3.58 20.24
N ASP A 191 3.43 3.96 20.98
CA ASP A 191 2.20 4.50 20.37
C ASP A 191 2.39 5.91 19.80
N ASP A 192 3.36 6.69 20.28
CA ASP A 192 3.75 7.96 19.65
C ASP A 192 4.28 7.73 18.23
N LEU A 193 5.17 6.73 18.06
CA LEU A 193 5.68 6.38 16.74
C LEU A 193 4.58 5.83 15.85
N ILE A 194 3.72 4.94 16.36
CA ILE A 194 2.58 4.40 15.59
C ILE A 194 1.71 5.56 15.07
N GLY A 195 1.36 6.51 15.94
CA GLY A 195 0.55 7.65 15.55
C GLY A 195 1.24 8.55 14.52
N LEU A 196 2.53 8.82 14.66
CA LEU A 196 3.30 9.56 13.65
C LEU A 196 3.37 8.79 12.32
N PHE A 197 3.64 7.50 12.39
CA PHE A 197 3.81 6.62 11.24
C PHE A 197 2.52 6.52 10.43
N GLU A 198 1.38 6.27 11.09
CA GLU A 198 0.06 6.18 10.46
C GLU A 198 -0.41 7.49 9.83
N ARG A 199 0.03 8.66 10.33
CA ARG A 199 -0.37 9.97 9.78
C ARG A 199 0.54 10.45 8.66
N GLU A 200 1.85 10.27 8.82
CA GLU A 200 2.84 10.96 8.00
C GLU A 200 3.66 10.03 7.09
N PHE A 201 3.81 8.74 7.44
CA PHE A 201 4.81 7.86 6.81
C PHE A 201 4.26 6.72 5.96
N ILE A 202 2.98 6.36 6.06
CA ILE A 202 2.43 5.29 5.22
C ILE A 202 2.36 5.76 3.76
N GLU A 203 1.48 6.73 3.47
CA GLU A 203 1.21 7.19 2.10
C GLU A 203 2.45 7.79 1.44
N THR A 204 3.31 8.43 2.23
CA THR A 204 4.51 9.10 1.72
C THR A 204 5.62 8.11 1.36
N GLN A 205 5.68 6.95 2.02
CA GLN A 205 6.50 5.82 1.59
C GLN A 205 5.89 5.14 0.36
N GLU A 206 4.56 4.93 0.35
CA GLU A 206 3.85 4.29 -0.76
C GLU A 206 3.97 5.05 -2.07
N ALA A 207 3.88 6.39 -1.99
CA ALA A 207 4.09 7.29 -3.11
C ALA A 207 5.44 7.10 -3.80
N VAL A 208 6.51 6.80 -3.06
CA VAL A 208 7.85 6.59 -3.64
C VAL A 208 8.17 5.12 -3.94
N GLY A 209 7.18 4.24 -3.90
CA GLY A 209 7.31 2.85 -4.36
C GLY A 209 7.33 1.78 -3.26
N ILE A 210 7.37 2.16 -1.99
CA ILE A 210 7.46 1.22 -0.86
C ILE A 210 6.08 0.61 -0.56
N HIS A 211 5.94 -0.70 -0.40
CA HIS A 211 4.70 -1.28 0.11
C HIS A 211 4.69 -1.32 1.62
N VAL A 212 3.72 -0.72 2.31
CA VAL A 212 3.68 -0.76 3.79
C VAL A 212 2.73 -1.88 4.26
N ILE A 213 3.16 -3.13 4.08
CA ILE A 213 2.34 -4.34 4.23
C ILE A 213 1.71 -4.48 5.63
N GLY A 214 2.50 -4.38 6.70
CA GLY A 214 2.00 -4.65 8.05
C GLY A 214 2.67 -3.80 9.11
N GLN A 215 1.90 -3.33 10.09
CA GLN A 215 2.42 -2.60 11.24
C GLN A 215 1.77 -3.18 12.50
N PHE A 216 2.57 -3.44 13.51
CA PHE A 216 2.16 -4.25 14.64
C PHE A 216 2.68 -3.70 15.97
N ARG A 217 1.86 -3.89 17.00
CA ARG A 217 2.31 -3.93 18.39
C ARG A 217 2.81 -5.33 18.68
N ASP A 218 4.00 -5.46 19.26
CA ASP A 218 4.36 -6.69 19.94
C ASP A 218 3.53 -6.79 21.23
N LEU A 219 2.75 -7.87 21.36
CA LEU A 219 1.86 -8.10 22.48
C LEU A 219 2.60 -8.61 23.72
N ASP A 220 3.83 -9.10 23.55
CA ASP A 220 4.71 -9.55 24.62
C ASP A 220 5.80 -8.53 24.94
N GLY A 221 6.02 -7.54 24.05
CA GLY A 221 6.96 -6.44 24.20
C GLY A 221 6.29 -5.05 24.13
N PRO A 222 5.95 -4.41 25.27
CA PRO A 222 5.25 -3.12 25.26
C PRO A 222 6.03 -1.99 24.57
N ASP A 223 7.36 -2.07 24.57
CA ASP A 223 8.27 -1.12 23.92
C ASP A 223 8.83 -1.64 22.59
N ARG A 224 8.12 -2.56 21.92
CA ARG A 224 8.51 -3.04 20.58
C ARG A 224 7.48 -2.68 19.51
N TYR A 225 7.97 -2.13 18.42
CA TYR A 225 7.20 -1.84 17.21
C TYR A 225 7.72 -2.69 16.06
N VAL A 226 6.89 -3.60 15.56
CA VAL A 226 7.27 -4.53 14.49
C VAL A 226 6.49 -4.15 13.24
N TRP A 227 7.16 -4.09 12.10
CA TRP A 227 6.50 -3.76 10.84
C TRP A 227 7.18 -4.41 9.66
N VAL A 228 6.41 -4.58 8.59
CA VAL A 228 6.84 -5.20 7.35
C VAL A 228 6.60 -4.23 6.21
N ARG A 229 7.62 -4.02 5.39
CA ARG A 229 7.50 -3.32 4.12
C ARG A 229 8.10 -4.12 2.98
N GLY A 230 7.57 -3.95 1.78
CA GLY A 230 7.98 -4.70 0.59
C GLY A 230 8.36 -3.83 -0.59
N PHE A 231 9.08 -4.44 -1.51
CA PHE A 231 9.67 -3.80 -2.68
C PHE A 231 9.63 -4.76 -3.88
N PRO A 232 9.52 -4.25 -5.12
CA PRO A 232 9.60 -5.08 -6.33
C PRO A 232 10.97 -5.71 -6.57
N GLY A 233 12.00 -5.22 -5.90
CA GLY A 233 13.37 -5.71 -6.02
C GLY A 233 14.38 -4.80 -5.31
N MET A 234 15.64 -5.22 -5.28
CA MET A 234 16.72 -4.51 -4.57
C MET A 234 17.06 -3.15 -5.17
N ARG A 235 16.88 -2.99 -6.49
CA ARG A 235 17.12 -1.71 -7.19
C ARG A 235 16.04 -0.70 -6.84
N GLU A 236 14.78 -1.11 -6.90
CA GLU A 236 13.60 -0.33 -6.57
C GLU A 236 13.61 0.02 -5.08
N ARG A 237 14.02 -0.92 -4.21
CA ARG A 237 14.29 -0.67 -2.80
C ARG A 237 15.25 0.49 -2.60
N ALA A 238 16.43 0.45 -3.22
CA ALA A 238 17.44 1.50 -3.06
C ALA A 238 16.92 2.88 -3.51
N ALA A 239 16.22 2.92 -4.65
CA ALA A 239 15.63 4.15 -5.19
C ALA A 239 14.54 4.71 -4.27
N ALA A 240 13.59 3.88 -3.83
CA ALA A 240 12.48 4.27 -2.98
C ALA A 240 12.96 4.76 -1.61
N LEU A 241 13.92 4.05 -0.99
CA LEU A 241 14.53 4.47 0.28
C LEU A 241 15.26 5.81 0.12
N ASN A 242 16.07 5.97 -0.93
CA ASN A 242 16.73 7.24 -1.17
C ASN A 242 15.72 8.38 -1.33
N SER A 243 14.66 8.20 -2.12
CA SER A 243 13.61 9.19 -2.31
C SER A 243 12.90 9.55 -0.99
N PHE A 244 12.53 8.56 -0.18
CA PHE A 244 11.86 8.81 1.10
C PHE A 244 12.77 9.54 2.12
N TYR A 245 13.95 8.99 2.40
CA TYR A 245 14.83 9.49 3.46
C TYR A 245 15.56 10.79 3.10
N SER A 246 15.69 11.11 1.81
CA SER A 246 16.14 12.44 1.35
C SER A 246 15.00 13.44 1.22
N GLY A 247 13.75 12.97 1.18
CA GLY A 247 12.55 13.75 0.91
C GLY A 247 12.08 14.65 2.06
N PRO A 248 11.25 15.66 1.75
CA PRO A 248 10.85 16.70 2.70
C PRO A 248 10.03 16.17 3.88
N VAL A 249 9.22 15.13 3.67
CA VAL A 249 8.42 14.51 4.74
C VAL A 249 9.33 13.93 5.82
N TRP A 250 10.31 13.11 5.44
CA TRP A 250 11.25 12.57 6.42
C TRP A 250 12.02 13.70 7.11
N GLN A 251 12.53 14.70 6.36
CA GLN A 251 13.26 15.82 6.97
C GLN A 251 12.43 16.58 8.01
N ARG A 252 11.12 16.75 7.77
CA ARG A 252 10.19 17.43 8.68
C ARG A 252 9.92 16.62 9.96
N HIS A 253 9.84 15.30 9.87
CA HIS A 253 9.36 14.44 10.97
C HIS A 253 10.43 13.55 11.62
N ARG A 254 11.65 13.49 11.06
CA ARG A 254 12.73 12.61 11.56
C ARG A 254 13.09 12.87 13.02
N GLU A 255 13.05 14.11 13.51
CA GLU A 255 13.38 14.42 14.90
C GLU A 255 12.36 13.81 15.87
N ALA A 256 11.07 13.96 15.55
CA ALA A 256 9.99 13.34 16.31
C ALA A 256 10.07 11.81 16.27
N ALA A 257 10.34 11.23 15.10
CA ALA A 257 10.52 9.79 14.95
C ALA A 257 11.73 9.28 15.75
N ASN A 258 12.90 9.89 15.57
CA ASN A 258 14.14 9.49 16.25
C ASN A 258 14.04 9.61 17.77
N ALA A 259 13.30 10.60 18.30
CA ALA A 259 13.08 10.74 19.74
C ALA A 259 12.31 9.56 20.37
N THR A 260 11.63 8.73 19.56
CA THR A 260 10.93 7.54 20.03
C THR A 260 11.79 6.28 20.02
N LEU A 261 12.87 6.25 19.22
CA LEU A 261 13.64 5.04 18.95
C LEU A 261 14.78 4.86 19.95
N LEU A 262 14.93 3.63 20.48
CA LEU A 262 16.12 3.20 21.21
C LEU A 262 17.06 2.41 20.28
N ASP A 263 16.50 1.49 19.50
CA ASP A 263 17.22 0.71 18.49
C ASP A 263 16.30 0.41 17.30
N ASN A 264 16.83 0.48 16.09
CA ASN A 264 16.10 0.24 14.84
C ASN A 264 16.87 -0.66 13.84
N ASP A 265 17.95 -1.31 14.30
CA ASP A 265 18.87 -2.06 13.44
C ASP A 265 18.48 -3.54 13.27
N ASP A 266 17.57 -4.07 14.10
CA ASP A 266 17.06 -5.45 13.97
C ASP A 266 16.08 -5.57 12.79
N VAL A 267 16.67 -5.70 11.61
CA VAL A 267 15.97 -5.79 10.33
C VAL A 267 16.45 -7.03 9.58
N LEU A 268 15.49 -7.88 9.22
CA LEU A 268 15.73 -9.02 8.33
C LEU A 268 15.32 -8.65 6.91
N LEU A 269 16.22 -8.84 5.95
CA LEU A 269 15.93 -8.74 4.53
C LEU A 269 15.55 -10.12 4.00
N LEU A 270 14.34 -10.25 3.45
CA LEU A 270 13.74 -11.54 3.15
C LEU A 270 13.15 -11.56 1.73
N LYS A 271 13.11 -12.74 1.12
CA LYS A 271 12.38 -13.02 -0.13
C LYS A 271 11.38 -14.17 0.09
N PRO A 272 10.28 -14.24 -0.66
CA PRO A 272 9.34 -15.36 -0.55
C PRO A 272 10.06 -16.71 -0.66
N ALA A 273 9.75 -17.64 0.25
CA ALA A 273 10.38 -18.95 0.28
C ALA A 273 10.16 -19.77 -1.02
N ARG A 274 9.04 -19.52 -1.69
CA ARG A 274 8.71 -20.06 -3.02
C ARG A 274 7.73 -19.12 -3.75
N PRO A 275 7.52 -19.26 -5.07
CA PRO A 275 6.50 -18.50 -5.77
C PRO A 275 5.13 -18.62 -5.09
N GLY A 276 4.51 -17.48 -4.78
CA GLY A 276 3.20 -17.42 -4.12
C GLY A 276 3.20 -17.68 -2.61
N SER A 277 4.36 -17.77 -1.96
CA SER A 277 4.42 -17.94 -0.49
C SER A 277 4.52 -16.63 0.30
N GLY A 278 4.62 -15.48 -0.38
CA GLY A 278 4.56 -14.18 0.28
C GLY A 278 3.16 -13.84 0.78
N PHE A 279 3.00 -12.69 1.44
CA PHE A 279 1.70 -12.20 1.88
C PHE A 279 0.71 -12.12 0.70
N PRO A 280 -0.55 -12.57 0.88
CA PRO A 280 -1.57 -12.37 -0.12
C PRO A 280 -1.93 -10.88 -0.22
N PRO A 281 -2.57 -10.45 -1.33
CA PRO A 281 -3.12 -9.10 -1.43
C PRO A 281 -4.02 -8.78 -0.24
N ALA A 282 -3.98 -7.52 0.21
CA ALA A 282 -4.80 -7.05 1.32
C ALA A 282 -6.29 -7.41 1.09
N PRO A 283 -7.07 -7.71 2.13
CA PRO A 283 -8.47 -8.08 1.97
C PRO A 283 -9.36 -6.89 1.57
N ALA A 284 -8.94 -5.66 1.88
CA ALA A 284 -9.66 -4.42 1.59
C ALA A 284 -8.66 -3.25 1.42
N ALA A 285 -9.16 -2.11 0.92
CA ALA A 285 -8.38 -0.88 0.89
C ALA A 285 -7.97 -0.46 2.31
N ARG A 286 -6.80 0.18 2.44
CA ARG A 286 -6.28 0.64 3.72
C ARG A 286 -7.28 1.58 4.40
N ALA A 287 -7.46 1.40 5.71
CA ALA A 287 -8.29 2.30 6.51
C ALA A 287 -7.80 3.75 6.39
N PRO A 288 -8.69 4.75 6.36
CA PRO A 288 -8.29 6.15 6.26
C PRO A 288 -7.55 6.65 7.51
N VAL A 289 -6.80 7.73 7.36
CA VAL A 289 -6.19 8.43 8.51
C VAL A 289 -7.27 8.83 9.51
N GLY A 290 -7.00 8.59 10.80
CA GLY A 290 -7.95 8.89 11.88
C GLY A 290 -8.97 7.78 12.17
N ALA A 291 -8.93 6.66 11.44
CA ALA A 291 -9.60 5.45 11.87
C ALA A 291 -9.12 5.05 13.28
N SER A 292 -10.01 4.44 14.07
CA SER A 292 -9.75 4.15 15.49
C SER A 292 -10.01 2.71 15.91
N GLN A 293 -10.64 1.90 15.05
CA GLN A 293 -10.96 0.51 15.37
C GLN A 293 -9.72 -0.36 15.22
N LEU A 294 -9.24 -0.91 16.33
CA LEU A 294 -8.16 -1.89 16.33
C LEU A 294 -8.66 -3.26 15.83
N PRO A 295 -7.90 -3.93 14.95
CA PRO A 295 -8.16 -5.32 14.59
C PRO A 295 -8.07 -6.26 15.81
N GLU A 296 -8.92 -7.27 15.85
CA GLU A 296 -8.89 -8.31 16.90
C GLU A 296 -7.83 -9.37 16.58
N ALA A 297 -7.50 -9.56 15.31
CA ALA A 297 -6.57 -10.58 14.86
C ALA A 297 -5.22 -10.52 15.56
N VAL A 298 -4.67 -11.71 15.80
CA VAL A 298 -3.30 -11.88 16.29
C VAL A 298 -2.50 -12.56 15.20
N TYR A 299 -1.32 -12.01 14.90
CA TYR A 299 -0.34 -12.66 14.05
C TYR A 299 0.78 -13.24 14.89
N VAL A 300 1.35 -14.35 14.43
CA VAL A 300 2.62 -14.87 14.94
C VAL A 300 3.62 -14.85 13.80
N ALA A 301 4.75 -14.20 14.00
CA ALA A 301 5.93 -14.35 13.15
C ALA A 301 6.91 -15.29 13.84
N GLY A 302 7.14 -16.48 13.27
CA GLY A 302 8.15 -17.40 13.75
C GLY A 302 9.42 -17.29 12.93
N ILE A 303 10.53 -16.96 13.60
CA ILE A 303 11.86 -16.77 13.01
C ILE A 303 12.73 -17.97 13.39
N CYS A 304 13.02 -18.81 12.42
CA CYS A 304 13.90 -19.97 12.55
C CYS A 304 15.30 -19.62 12.07
N SER A 305 16.26 -19.43 12.98
CA SER A 305 17.68 -19.30 12.62
C SER A 305 18.25 -20.66 12.23
N LEU A 306 18.97 -20.73 11.11
CA LEU A 306 19.40 -21.98 10.48
C LEU A 306 20.92 -22.14 10.43
N ASN A 307 21.39 -23.38 10.53
CA ASN A 307 22.80 -23.74 10.36
C ASN A 307 23.27 -23.66 8.90
N ALA A 308 22.35 -23.87 7.95
CA ALA A 308 22.56 -23.82 6.50
C ALA A 308 21.52 -22.89 5.84
N PRO A 309 21.74 -22.43 4.58
CA PRO A 309 20.68 -21.76 3.80
C PRO A 309 19.36 -22.53 3.82
N ALA A 310 18.23 -21.83 3.89
CA ALA A 310 16.92 -22.46 3.99
C ALA A 310 16.57 -23.31 2.76
N GLU A 311 17.14 -22.93 1.61
CA GLU A 311 17.05 -23.65 0.34
C GLU A 311 17.67 -25.06 0.39
N ASP A 312 18.51 -25.37 1.37
CA ASP A 312 19.14 -26.68 1.55
C ASP A 312 18.22 -27.71 2.25
N GLY A 313 16.90 -27.56 2.09
CA GLY A 313 15.89 -28.54 2.52
C GLY A 313 15.00 -28.12 3.69
N PHE A 314 15.32 -27.03 4.41
CA PHE A 314 14.49 -26.59 5.54
C PHE A 314 13.10 -26.14 5.09
N GLY A 315 12.97 -25.52 3.90
CA GLY A 315 11.67 -25.17 3.35
C GLY A 315 10.75 -26.38 3.13
N GLU A 316 11.29 -27.48 2.62
CA GLU A 316 10.55 -28.74 2.42
C GLU A 316 10.20 -29.41 3.75
N LEU A 317 11.13 -29.40 4.70
CA LEU A 317 10.88 -29.86 6.07
C LEU A 317 9.75 -29.06 6.71
N PHE A 318 9.77 -27.74 6.59
CA PHE A 318 8.72 -26.88 7.12
C PHE A 318 7.36 -27.23 6.52
N ASP A 319 7.27 -27.34 5.19
CA ASP A 319 6.01 -27.64 4.51
C ASP A 319 5.46 -29.04 4.84
N SER A 320 6.33 -30.03 4.99
CA SER A 320 5.95 -31.42 5.22
C SER A 320 5.69 -31.77 6.69
N ALA A 321 6.40 -31.13 7.63
CA ALA A 321 6.36 -31.48 9.05
C ALA A 321 5.76 -30.38 9.94
N PHE A 322 6.22 -29.13 9.81
CA PHE A 322 5.77 -28.03 10.69
C PHE A 322 4.40 -27.47 10.28
N ALA A 323 4.23 -27.13 9.01
CA ALA A 323 3.04 -26.47 8.50
C ALA A 323 1.73 -27.27 8.71
N PRO A 324 1.70 -28.62 8.54
CA PRO A 324 0.50 -29.40 8.83
C PRO A 324 0.12 -29.37 10.32
N LEU A 325 1.10 -29.39 11.23
CA LEU A 325 0.86 -29.34 12.67
C LEU A 325 0.34 -27.95 13.11
N LEU A 326 0.94 -26.87 12.60
CA LEU A 326 0.46 -25.50 12.81
C LEU A 326 -0.99 -25.33 12.33
N ARG A 327 -1.31 -25.81 11.12
CA ARG A 327 -2.69 -25.74 10.59
C ARG A 327 -3.64 -26.58 11.42
N ALA A 328 -3.24 -27.79 11.82
CA ALA A 328 -4.07 -28.67 12.64
C ALA A 328 -4.35 -28.09 14.03
N SER A 329 -3.46 -27.25 14.57
CA SER A 329 -3.72 -26.54 15.82
C SER A 329 -4.66 -25.34 15.66
N GLY A 330 -5.04 -24.95 14.44
CA GLY A 330 -5.93 -23.82 14.14
C GLY A 330 -5.23 -22.58 13.55
N ALA A 331 -3.92 -22.64 13.30
CA ALA A 331 -3.20 -21.51 12.72
C ALA A 331 -3.55 -21.33 11.23
N GLU A 332 -3.89 -20.11 10.83
CA GLU A 332 -4.00 -19.73 9.41
C GLU A 332 -2.61 -19.31 8.91
N LEU A 333 -1.86 -20.21 8.28
CA LEU A 333 -0.54 -19.87 7.74
C LEU A 333 -0.69 -18.95 6.51
N VAL A 334 -0.24 -17.69 6.62
CA VAL A 334 -0.46 -16.66 5.60
C VAL A 334 0.75 -16.39 4.71
N ALA A 335 1.97 -16.58 5.21
CA ALA A 335 3.18 -16.35 4.42
C ALA A 335 4.40 -17.11 4.96
N THR A 336 5.36 -17.41 4.07
CA THR A 336 6.68 -17.94 4.40
C THR A 336 7.75 -17.28 3.54
N TYR A 337 8.87 -16.97 4.18
CA TYR A 337 9.98 -16.20 3.66
C TYR A 337 11.30 -16.84 4.11
N LEU A 338 12.37 -16.54 3.39
CA LEU A 338 13.73 -16.89 3.78
C LEU A 338 14.67 -15.71 3.51
N THR A 339 15.90 -15.74 4.06
CA THR A 339 16.86 -14.64 3.87
C THR A 339 17.05 -14.31 2.39
N ASP A 340 16.95 -13.03 2.03
CA ASP A 340 17.49 -12.56 0.76
C ASP A 340 19.01 -12.35 0.91
N PRO A 341 19.86 -13.03 0.12
CA PRO A 341 21.31 -12.98 0.30
C PRO A 341 21.96 -11.72 -0.29
N SER A 342 21.18 -10.80 -0.87
CA SER A 342 21.69 -9.57 -1.46
C SER A 342 22.31 -8.66 -0.40
N GLU A 343 23.44 -8.03 -0.74
CA GLU A 343 24.07 -7.01 0.09
C GLU A 343 23.14 -5.82 0.32
N ASN A 344 23.32 -5.13 1.45
CA ASN A 344 22.52 -3.95 1.76
C ASN A 344 22.81 -2.78 0.82
N SER A 345 21.91 -2.55 -0.13
CA SER A 345 21.99 -1.44 -1.09
C SER A 345 21.73 -0.05 -0.50
N PHE A 346 21.44 0.07 0.80
CA PHE A 346 21.20 1.35 1.48
C PHE A 346 21.87 1.39 2.88
N PRO A 347 23.20 1.60 2.97
CA PRO A 347 23.96 1.42 4.22
C PRO A 347 23.56 2.33 5.40
N ARG A 348 22.82 3.42 5.15
CA ARG A 348 22.31 4.31 6.21
C ARG A 348 21.23 3.66 7.07
N LEU A 349 20.62 2.58 6.60
CA LEU A 349 19.68 1.76 7.36
C LEU A 349 20.26 0.36 7.44
N PRO A 350 20.80 -0.03 8.61
CA PRO A 350 21.33 -1.36 8.81
C PRO A 350 20.26 -2.43 8.54
N VAL A 351 20.73 -3.55 8.00
CA VAL A 351 20.03 -4.82 7.95
C VAL A 351 20.99 -5.88 8.47
N ARG A 352 20.46 -6.96 9.05
CA ARG A 352 21.28 -8.04 9.57
C ARG A 352 21.80 -8.90 8.41
N GLU A 353 23.02 -8.60 7.98
CA GLU A 353 23.70 -9.32 6.90
C GLU A 353 24.30 -10.64 7.39
N GLY A 354 24.37 -11.64 6.51
CA GLY A 354 24.94 -12.95 6.81
C GLY A 354 24.03 -13.89 7.63
N GLU A 355 22.83 -13.42 8.02
CA GLU A 355 21.84 -14.24 8.70
C GLU A 355 21.25 -15.32 7.79
N ARG A 356 20.93 -16.47 8.36
CA ARG A 356 20.23 -17.55 7.65
C ARG A 356 18.97 -17.83 8.41
N VAL A 357 17.85 -17.30 7.93
CA VAL A 357 16.56 -17.45 8.59
C VAL A 357 15.51 -17.97 7.62
N PHE A 358 14.60 -18.77 8.17
CA PHE A 358 13.29 -19.03 7.59
C PHE A 358 12.24 -18.39 8.49
N VAL A 359 11.36 -17.58 7.91
CA VAL A 359 10.34 -16.83 8.63
C VAL A 359 8.96 -17.25 8.14
N TRP A 360 8.08 -17.60 9.07
CA TRP A 360 6.68 -17.89 8.76
C TRP A 360 5.76 -16.95 9.50
N PHE A 361 4.62 -16.63 8.88
CA PHE A 361 3.57 -15.81 9.46
C PHE A 361 2.28 -16.63 9.53
N ALA A 362 1.66 -16.66 10.71
CA ALA A 362 0.33 -17.23 10.89
C ALA A 362 -0.62 -16.22 11.52
N ARG A 363 -1.89 -16.26 11.10
CA ARG A 363 -2.98 -15.46 11.64
C ARG A 363 -3.86 -16.32 12.57
N TYR A 364 -4.37 -15.66 13.60
CA TYR A 364 -5.41 -16.12 14.50
C TYR A 364 -6.48 -15.03 14.57
N ALA A 365 -7.72 -15.43 14.87
CA ALA A 365 -8.86 -14.51 14.88
C ALA A 365 -8.79 -13.49 16.04
N ASP A 366 -8.22 -13.91 17.16
CA ASP A 366 -8.06 -13.15 18.40
C ASP A 366 -7.04 -13.86 19.33
N GLU A 367 -6.78 -13.26 20.51
CA GLU A 367 -5.88 -13.81 21.51
C GLU A 367 -6.33 -15.16 22.09
N ASP A 368 -7.65 -15.39 22.22
CA ASP A 368 -8.20 -16.64 22.75
C ASP A 368 -8.00 -17.79 21.75
N HIS A 369 -8.22 -17.53 20.47
CA HIS A 369 -7.94 -18.48 19.39
C HIS A 369 -6.45 -18.83 19.37
N TRP A 370 -5.56 -17.83 19.44
CA TRP A 370 -4.11 -18.07 19.52
C TRP A 370 -3.72 -18.91 20.75
N ALA A 371 -4.26 -18.58 21.93
CA ALA A 371 -3.94 -19.29 23.17
C ALA A 371 -4.38 -20.76 23.13
N ASN A 372 -5.57 -21.02 22.59
CA ASN A 372 -6.08 -22.38 22.43
C ASN A 372 -5.28 -23.18 21.40
N ALA A 373 -4.95 -22.56 20.26
CA ALA A 373 -4.13 -23.19 19.22
C ALA A 373 -2.72 -23.54 19.74
N THR A 374 -2.07 -22.60 20.43
CA THR A 374 -0.73 -22.80 21.01
C THR A 374 -0.75 -23.91 22.06
N ARG A 375 -1.80 -23.96 22.90
CA ARG A 375 -1.97 -25.07 23.87
C ARG A 375 -2.12 -26.41 23.16
N ALA A 376 -2.95 -26.49 22.12
CA ALA A 376 -3.16 -27.72 21.36
C ALA A 376 -1.85 -28.19 20.70
N LEU A 377 -1.09 -27.27 20.09
CA LEU A 377 0.20 -27.57 19.45
C LEU A 377 1.23 -28.09 20.47
N ASN A 378 1.34 -27.44 21.63
CA ASN A 378 2.27 -27.85 22.68
C ASN A 378 1.92 -29.21 23.31
N LEU A 379 0.66 -29.66 23.21
CA LEU A 379 0.22 -30.98 23.68
C LEU A 379 0.38 -32.07 22.61
N ASP A 380 0.64 -31.72 21.34
CA ASP A 380 0.87 -32.68 20.28
C ASP A 380 2.32 -33.21 20.34
N PRO A 381 2.54 -34.51 20.63
CA PRO A 381 3.90 -35.06 20.71
C PRO A 381 4.67 -34.92 19.40
N ARG A 382 3.98 -34.92 18.24
CA ARG A 382 4.62 -34.78 16.93
C ARG A 382 5.29 -33.41 16.77
N TRP A 383 4.71 -32.36 17.37
CA TRP A 383 5.32 -31.02 17.36
C TRP A 383 6.64 -31.01 18.11
N ARG A 384 6.66 -31.63 19.29
CA ARG A 384 7.88 -31.76 20.09
C ARG A 384 8.94 -32.56 19.36
N ASP A 385 8.58 -33.69 18.76
CA ASP A 385 9.51 -34.57 18.04
C ASP A 385 10.16 -33.83 16.85
N VAL A 386 9.34 -33.21 16.00
CA VAL A 386 9.81 -32.43 14.84
C VAL A 386 10.69 -31.25 15.27
N LEU A 387 10.35 -30.54 16.35
CA LEU A 387 11.16 -29.43 16.85
C LEU A 387 12.51 -29.93 17.39
N VAL A 388 12.54 -31.06 18.11
CA VAL A 388 13.79 -31.64 18.63
C VAL A 388 14.69 -32.11 17.49
N GLU A 389 14.14 -32.79 16.49
CA GLU A 389 14.90 -33.22 15.30
C GLU A 389 15.50 -32.02 14.57
N ALA A 390 14.68 -31.00 14.30
CA ALA A 390 15.15 -29.77 13.67
C ALA A 390 16.20 -29.05 14.53
N MET A 391 16.10 -29.11 15.86
CA MET A 391 17.09 -28.53 16.76
C MET A 391 18.44 -29.27 16.78
N LEU A 392 18.46 -30.56 16.45
CA LEU A 392 19.68 -31.36 16.37
C LEU A 392 20.41 -31.19 15.03
N GLY A 393 19.71 -30.75 13.98
CA GLY A 393 20.24 -30.64 12.62
C GLY A 393 20.16 -29.22 12.05
N ASP A 394 18.97 -28.79 11.69
CA ASP A 394 18.75 -27.64 10.82
C ASP A 394 18.84 -26.28 11.52
N LEU A 395 18.33 -26.20 12.75
CA LEU A 395 18.18 -24.95 13.48
C LEU A 395 19.44 -24.61 14.30
N ALA A 396 19.88 -23.36 14.22
CA ALA A 396 20.99 -22.83 15.01
C ALA A 396 20.58 -22.47 16.45
N ALA A 397 19.31 -22.16 16.68
CA ALA A 397 18.74 -21.82 17.97
C ALA A 397 17.22 -22.09 17.98
N ALA A 398 16.63 -22.10 19.17
CA ALA A 398 15.17 -22.22 19.29
C ALA A 398 14.48 -21.09 18.50
N PRO A 399 13.39 -21.38 17.76
CA PRO A 399 12.70 -20.35 17.00
C PRO A 399 12.22 -19.20 17.89
N VAL A 400 12.40 -17.97 17.41
CA VAL A 400 11.86 -16.77 18.06
C VAL A 400 10.43 -16.57 17.57
N LEU A 401 9.48 -16.45 18.49
CA LEU A 401 8.09 -16.18 18.16
C LEU A 401 7.74 -14.74 18.57
N LEU A 402 7.27 -13.95 17.61
CA LEU A 402 6.73 -12.61 17.85
C LEU A 402 5.21 -12.69 17.82
N ARG A 403 4.54 -12.32 18.90
CA ARG A 403 3.07 -12.22 18.96
C ARG A 403 2.64 -10.79 18.67
N LEU A 404 1.96 -10.61 17.54
CA LEU A 404 1.80 -9.32 16.88
C LEU A 404 0.33 -8.94 16.74
N GLY A 405 -0.07 -7.85 17.39
CA GLY A 405 -1.39 -7.23 17.19
C GLY A 405 -1.30 -6.15 16.11
N PRO A 406 -2.00 -6.28 14.97
CA PRO A 406 -2.01 -5.25 13.93
C PRO A 406 -2.48 -3.90 14.48
N VAL A 407 -1.85 -2.82 14.04
CA VAL A 407 -2.38 -1.46 14.29
C VAL A 407 -3.55 -1.16 13.36
N VAL A 408 -4.25 -0.05 13.60
CA VAL A 408 -5.53 0.29 12.93
C VAL A 408 -5.40 0.27 11.41
N ARG A 409 -4.31 0.84 10.89
CA ARG A 409 -4.14 1.01 9.44
C ARG A 409 -3.28 -0.08 8.79
N SER A 410 -2.94 -1.17 9.49
CA SER A 410 -2.21 -2.31 8.92
C SER A 410 -3.02 -2.96 7.78
N GLU A 411 -2.40 -3.33 6.65
CA GLU A 411 -3.10 -4.07 5.58
C GLU A 411 -3.32 -5.54 5.94
N LEU A 412 -2.57 -6.03 6.93
CA LEU A 412 -2.79 -7.34 7.55
C LEU A 412 -3.89 -7.28 8.63
N ALA A 413 -4.68 -6.21 8.69
CA ALA A 413 -5.90 -6.14 9.49
C ALA A 413 -6.99 -7.11 8.98
N ASP A 414 -7.98 -7.37 9.83
CA ASP A 414 -9.01 -8.42 9.67
C ASP A 414 -9.57 -8.58 8.25
N ALA A 415 -9.27 -9.72 7.62
CA ALA A 415 -9.88 -10.16 6.37
C ALA A 415 -11.40 -10.42 6.48
N ASP A 416 -11.92 -10.55 7.70
CA ASP A 416 -13.30 -10.93 8.00
C ASP A 416 -14.24 -9.76 8.31
N ALA A 417 -13.78 -8.50 8.28
CA ALA A 417 -14.66 -7.35 8.51
C ALA A 417 -15.93 -7.35 7.62
N PRO A 418 -15.88 -7.71 6.31
CA PRO A 418 -17.09 -7.79 5.49
C PRO A 418 -18.03 -8.95 5.88
N ARG A 419 -17.49 -10.09 6.32
CA ARG A 419 -18.27 -11.27 6.76
C ARG A 419 -18.91 -11.06 8.13
N LYS A 420 -18.17 -10.49 9.09
CA LYS A 420 -18.68 -10.11 10.42
C LYS A 420 -19.72 -8.99 10.30
N ALA A 421 -19.54 -8.00 9.41
CA ALA A 421 -20.52 -6.95 9.15
C ALA A 421 -21.81 -7.52 8.53
N ALA A 422 -21.71 -8.39 7.52
CA ALA A 422 -22.86 -9.04 6.93
C ALA A 422 -23.62 -9.92 7.94
N ALA A 423 -22.91 -10.69 8.77
CA ALA A 423 -23.50 -11.50 9.82
C ALA A 423 -24.19 -10.64 10.91
N ALA A 424 -23.59 -9.51 11.29
CA ALA A 424 -24.17 -8.56 12.24
C ALA A 424 -25.42 -7.88 11.68
N THR A 425 -25.43 -7.51 10.39
CA THR A 425 -26.62 -6.97 9.71
C THR A 425 -27.76 -7.99 9.65
N VAL A 426 -27.46 -9.25 9.33
CA VAL A 426 -28.44 -10.34 9.33
C VAL A 426 -28.98 -10.60 10.75
N ALA A 427 -28.12 -10.64 11.76
CA ALA A 427 -28.53 -10.81 13.15
C ALA A 427 -29.43 -9.66 13.64
N ARG A 428 -29.12 -8.42 13.25
CA ARG A 428 -29.92 -7.23 13.59
C ARG A 428 -31.29 -7.24 12.88
N ALA A 429 -31.33 -7.68 11.62
CA ALA A 429 -32.58 -7.87 10.88
C ALA A 429 -33.46 -8.98 11.50
N MET A 430 -32.87 -10.09 11.93
CA MET A 430 -33.58 -11.17 12.61
C MET A 430 -34.11 -10.74 13.98
N ALA A 431 -33.35 -9.95 14.75
CA ALA A 431 -33.80 -9.41 16.03
C ALA A 431 -34.97 -8.41 15.87
N MET A 432 -34.97 -7.58 14.83
CA MET A 432 -36.12 -6.70 14.51
C MET A 432 -37.35 -7.50 14.08
N ALA A 433 -37.18 -8.57 13.30
CA ALA A 433 -38.31 -9.43 12.89
C ALA A 433 -38.95 -10.16 14.08
N ALA A 434 -38.15 -10.58 15.07
CA ALA A 434 -38.66 -11.19 16.29
C ALA A 434 -39.42 -10.20 17.20
N ALA A 435 -39.04 -8.92 17.19
CA ALA A 435 -39.70 -7.87 17.98
C ALA A 435 -41.07 -7.44 17.41
N VAL A 436 -41.33 -7.67 16.12
CA VAL A 436 -42.60 -7.32 15.46
C VAL A 436 -43.64 -8.46 15.55
N GLY A 437 -43.24 -9.64 16.02
CA GLY A 437 -44.05 -10.88 15.99
C GLY A 437 -44.89 -11.21 17.23
N ASP A 438 -45.04 -10.33 18.23
CA ASP A 438 -45.86 -10.61 19.43
C ASP A 438 -47.18 -9.79 19.46
N PRO A 439 -48.31 -10.30 18.94
CA PRO A 439 -49.60 -9.67 19.10
C PRO A 439 -50.26 -10.18 20.40
N ARG A 440 -50.03 -9.48 21.50
CA ARG A 440 -50.84 -9.66 22.72
C ARG A 440 -52.26 -9.13 22.50
N HIS A 441 -53.20 -10.05 22.64
CA HIS A 441 -54.65 -9.87 22.62
C HIS A 441 -55.14 -8.76 23.56
N GLY A 442 -56.06 -7.94 23.06
CA GLY A 442 -57.05 -7.21 23.84
C GLY A 442 -58.41 -7.31 23.15
N ARG A 443 -59.29 -8.17 23.66
CA ARG A 443 -60.72 -8.20 23.34
C ARG A 443 -61.43 -7.14 24.17
N ASP A 444 -62.40 -6.48 23.54
CA ASP A 444 -63.69 -5.96 24.04
C ASP A 444 -64.11 -4.88 23.02
N SER A 445 -65.32 -4.76 22.51
CA SER A 445 -66.64 -5.17 22.99
C SER A 445 -67.67 -5.09 21.83
N ASP A 446 -68.74 -5.87 21.93
CA ASP A 446 -69.98 -5.78 21.16
C ASP A 446 -70.55 -4.36 21.10
N THR A 447 -71.13 -3.98 19.94
CA THR A 447 -72.41 -3.26 19.92
C THR A 447 -73.11 -3.41 18.56
N GLU A 448 -74.33 -3.93 18.61
CA GLU A 448 -75.29 -4.05 17.52
C GLU A 448 -76.19 -2.78 17.44
N LEU A 449 -76.72 -2.51 16.25
CA LEU A 449 -77.91 -1.70 15.91
C LEU A 449 -77.85 -0.15 15.80
N ALA A 450 -77.86 0.29 14.54
CA ALA A 450 -78.81 1.19 13.85
C ALA A 450 -79.56 2.29 14.63
N VAL A 451 -79.64 3.50 14.03
CA VAL A 451 -80.89 4.15 13.53
C VAL A 451 -80.53 5.38 12.69
N ALA A 452 -81.33 5.58 11.65
CA ALA A 452 -81.29 6.59 10.61
C ALA A 452 -81.40 8.06 11.06
N SER A 453 -80.64 8.95 10.42
CA SER A 453 -81.11 10.01 9.49
C SER A 453 -79.92 10.85 9.01
#